data_AF-A0A7X8HY50-F1
#
_entry.id   AF-A0A7X8HY50-F1
#
_cell.length_a   1.000
_cell.length_b   1.000
_cell.length_c   1.000
_cell.angle_alpha   90.00
_cell.angle_beta   90.00
_cell.angle_gamma   90.00
#
_symmetry.space_group_name_H-M   'P 1'
#
loop_
_entity.id
_entity.type
_entity.pdbx_description
1 polymer ?
#
loop_
_entity_poly.entity_id
_entity_poly.type
_entity_poly.pdbx_seq_one_letter_code
_entity_poly.pdbx_strand_id
1 'polypeptide(L)' 'VLEQPIVDLSFPVLEYPQKIVSHNFDKNPHVSGTLLGIKGQYLIFDTGVINVRKFTGYEISVLPA' A
#
# COMPACT_ATOMS: atom_id res chain seq x y z
N VAL A 1 21.53 12.47 13.35
CA VAL A 1 21.55 11.61 12.15
C VAL A 1 20.60 10.47 12.42
N LEU A 2 19.62 10.21 11.55
CA LEU A 2 18.71 9.08 11.75
C LEU A 2 19.49 7.80 11.40
N GLU A 3 19.77 6.96 12.38
CA GLU A 3 20.53 5.70 12.24
C GLU A 3 19.65 4.54 11.72
N GLN A 4 18.84 4.81 10.70
CA GLN A 4 18.02 3.77 10.10
C GLN A 4 18.78 3.08 8.96
N PRO A 5 18.86 1.74 8.95
CA PRO A 5 19.49 1.02 7.85
C PRO A 5 18.72 1.28 6.55
N ILE A 6 19.46 1.36 5.44
CA ILE A 6 18.87 1.43 4.11
C ILE A 6 18.06 0.14 3.88
N VAL A 7 16.78 0.28 3.59
CA VAL A 7 15.90 -0.85 3.27
C VAL A 7 15.80 -0.93 1.76
N ASP A 8 16.40 -1.97 1.17
CA ASP A 8 16.15 -2.32 -0.23
C ASP A 8 14.75 -2.89 -0.36
N LEU A 9 13.91 -2.17 -1.09
CA LEU A 9 12.54 -2.56 -1.33
C LEU A 9 12.41 -3.07 -2.77
N SER A 10 12.26 -4.38 -2.90
CA SER A 10 11.94 -5.00 -4.19
C SER A 10 10.43 -5.14 -4.32
N PHE A 11 9.85 -4.47 -5.30
CA PHE A 11 8.40 -4.49 -5.56
C PHE A 11 8.11 -5.10 -6.94
N PRO A 12 8.47 -6.39 -7.15
CA PRO A 12 8.08 -7.05 -8.38
C PRO A 12 6.56 -7.07 -8.44
N VAL A 13 5.98 -6.67 -9.58
CA VAL A 13 4.55 -6.90 -9.82
C VAL A 13 4.41 -8.40 -10.13
N LEU A 14 4.13 -9.20 -9.10
CA LEU A 14 3.99 -10.65 -9.24
C LEU A 14 2.76 -11.01 -10.08
N GLU A 15 1.69 -10.24 -9.90
CA GLU A 15 0.45 -10.38 -10.65
C GLU A 15 -0.21 -9.00 -10.81
N TYR A 16 -0.76 -8.74 -12.00
CA TYR A 16 -1.58 -7.55 -12.20
C TYR A 16 -3.00 -7.83 -11.68
N PRO A 17 -3.59 -6.93 -10.88
CA PRO A 17 -4.95 -7.12 -10.39
C PRO A 17 -5.92 -7.23 -11.57
N GLN A 18 -6.73 -8.28 -11.59
CA GLN A 18 -7.76 -8.47 -12.65
C GLN A 18 -8.78 -7.34 -12.68
N LYS A 19 -9.04 -6.73 -11.52
CA LYS A 19 -9.90 -5.57 -11.37
C LYS A 19 -9.24 -4.57 -10.43
N ILE A 20 -9.11 -3.33 -10.88
CA ILE A 20 -8.57 -2.25 -10.06
C ILE A 20 -9.71 -1.66 -9.21
N VAL A 21 -9.76 -2.05 -7.94
CA VAL A 21 -10.64 -1.44 -6.94
C VAL A 21 -9.81 -0.53 -6.06
N SER A 22 -10.14 0.76 -6.03
CA SER A 22 -9.43 1.71 -5.15
C SER A 22 -9.95 1.59 -3.73
N HIS A 23 -9.06 1.28 -2.80
CA HIS A 23 -9.32 1.44 -1.38
C HIS A 23 -9.50 2.92 -1.04
N ASN A 24 -10.41 3.21 -0.12
CA ASN A 24 -10.70 4.57 0.31
C ASN A 24 -10.95 4.65 1.81
N PHE A 25 -9.99 5.21 2.55
CA PHE A 25 -10.04 5.32 4.00
C PHE A 25 -11.21 6.19 4.51
N ASP A 26 -11.69 7.14 3.70
CA ASP A 26 -12.86 7.96 4.06
C ASP A 26 -14.16 7.15 4.11
N LYS A 27 -14.21 6.03 3.37
CA LYS A 27 -15.38 5.14 3.30
C LYS A 27 -15.19 3.91 4.18
N ASN A 28 -13.98 3.36 4.17
CA ASN A 28 -13.59 2.22 4.98
C ASN A 28 -12.19 2.47 5.55
N PRO A 29 -12.07 2.85 6.84
CA PRO A 29 -10.78 3.20 7.44
C PRO A 29 -9.87 1.98 7.66
N HIS A 30 -10.41 0.77 7.53
CA HIS A 30 -9.65 -0.47 7.68
C HIS A 30 -9.44 -1.14 6.33
N VAL A 31 -8.17 -1.43 6.02
CA VAL A 31 -7.79 -2.20 4.83
C VAL A 31 -6.87 -3.32 5.26
N SER A 32 -7.13 -4.52 4.75
CA SER A 32 -6.28 -5.69 4.89
C SER A 32 -6.06 -6.35 3.54
N GLY A 33 -4.96 -7.10 3.43
CA GLY A 33 -4.60 -7.83 2.22
C GLY A 33 -3.10 -8.11 2.15
N THR A 34 -2.71 -8.89 1.16
CA THR A 34 -1.31 -9.17 0.85
C THR A 34 -0.79 -8.11 -0.11
N LEU A 35 0.32 -7.44 0.22
CA LEU A 35 0.98 -6.51 -0.70
C LEU A 35 1.62 -7.31 -1.85
N LEU A 36 1.09 -7.17 -3.06
CA LEU A 36 1.53 -7.88 -4.26
C LEU A 36 2.52 -7.08 -5.12
N GLY A 37 2.61 -5.76 -4.89
CA GLY A 37 3.57 -4.91 -5.60
C GLY A 37 3.35 -3.42 -5.39
N ILE A 38 4.23 -2.62 -5.99
CA ILE A 38 4.15 -1.15 -5.99
C ILE A 38 4.39 -0.64 -7.40
N LYS A 39 3.59 0.33 -7.84
CA LYS A 39 3.76 1.02 -9.12
C LYS A 39 3.61 2.53 -8.93
N GLY A 40 4.73 3.25 -8.91
CA GLY A 40 4.73 4.69 -8.65
C GLY A 40 4.10 4.99 -7.28
N GLN A 41 3.01 5.76 -7.27
CA GLN A 41 2.28 6.13 -6.04
C GLN A 41 1.24 5.09 -5.59
N TYR A 42 1.21 3.91 -6.19
CA TYR A 42 0.20 2.89 -5.90
C TYR A 42 0.79 1.70 -5.17
N LEU A 43 0.24 1.39 -3.99
CA LEU A 43 0.39 0.09 -3.35
C LEU A 43 -0.67 -0.85 -3.91
N ILE A 44 -0.26 -2.04 -4.33
CA ILE A 44 -1.15 -3.04 -4.95
C ILE A 44 -1.30 -4.19 -3.97
N PHE A 45 -2.53 -4.43 -3.53
CA PHE A 45 -2.93 -5.56 -2.70
C PHE A 45 -3.80 -6.53 -3.50
N ASP A 46 -3.86 -7.78 -3.06
CA ASP A 46 -4.82 -8.78 -3.56
C ASP A 46 -6.29 -8.31 -3.45
N THR A 47 -6.59 -7.42 -2.49
CA THR A 47 -7.93 -6.85 -2.27
C THR A 47 -8.19 -5.53 -3.01
N GLY A 48 -7.19 -4.91 -3.65
CA GLY A 48 -7.33 -3.62 -4.31
C GLY A 48 -6.07 -2.77 -4.30
N VAL A 49 -6.20 -1.47 -4.61
CA VAL A 49 -5.06 -0.55 -4.70
C VAL A 49 -5.23 0.65 -3.78
N ILE A 50 -4.14 1.10 -3.17
CA ILE A 50 -4.06 2.35 -2.41
C ILE A 50 -3.21 3.34 -3.18
N ASN A 51 -3.76 4.52 -3.47
CA ASN A 51 -2.98 5.67 -3.94
C ASN A 51 -2.44 6.42 -2.71
N VAL A 52 -1.14 6.31 -2.42
CA VAL A 52 -0.56 6.91 -1.20
C VAL A 52 -0.65 8.44 -1.20
N ARG A 53 -0.55 9.09 -2.38
CA ARG A 53 -0.63 10.55 -2.48
C ARG A 53 -1.99 11.07 -2.05
N LYS A 54 -3.07 10.33 -2.35
CA LYS A 54 -4.43 10.71 -1.96
C LYS A 54 -4.57 10.84 -0.44
N PHE A 55 -3.85 10.02 0.32
CA PHE A 55 -3.96 9.96 1.78
C PHE A 55 -2.75 10.62 2.48
N THR A 56 -2.08 11.53 1.79
CA THR A 56 -1.01 12.33 2.39
C THR A 56 -1.58 13.11 3.59
N GLY A 57 -0.95 12.99 4.76
CA GLY A 57 -1.40 13.65 6.00
C GLY A 57 -2.30 12.78 6.89
N TYR A 58 -2.64 11.56 6.48
CA TYR A 58 -3.32 10.61 7.36
C TYR A 58 -2.30 10.01 8.32
N GLU A 59 -2.69 9.87 9.58
CA GLU A 59 -1.99 9.02 10.53
C GLU A 59 -2.47 7.58 10.31
N ILE A 60 -1.54 6.68 10.02
CA ILE A 60 -1.83 5.27 9.72
C ILE A 60 -1.19 4.41 10.82
N SER A 61 -1.97 3.48 11.38
CA SER A 61 -1.46 2.42 12.23
C SER A 61 -1.39 1.11 11.45
N VAL A 62 -0.23 0.45 11.45
CA VAL A 62 -0.06 -0.89 10.87
C VAL A 62 -0.05 -1.89 12.01
N LEU A 63 -0.96 -2.86 11.97
CA LEU A 63 -0.97 -3.97 12.91
C LEU A 63 0.02 -5.05 12.45
N PRO A 64 0.73 -5.74 13.37
CA PRO A 64 1.54 -6.89 13.02
C PRO A 64 0.69 -7.98 12.34
N ALA A 65 1.29 -8.68 11.38
CA ALA A 65 0.69 -9.85 10.74
C ALA A 65 0.60 -11.03 11.71
#